data_AF-A0A7C7H4E6-F1
#
_entry.id   AF-A0A7C7H4E6-F1
#
_cell.length_a   1.000
_cell.length_b   1.000
_cell.length_c   1.000
_cell.angle_alpha   90.00
_cell.angle_beta   90.00
_cell.angle_gamma   90.00
#
_symmetry.space_group_name_H-M   'P 1'
#
loop_
_entity.id
_entity.type
_entity.pdbx_description
1 polymer ?
#
loop_
_entity_poly.entity_id
_entity_poly.type
_entity_poly.pdbx_seq_one_letter_code
_entity_poly.pdbx_strand_id
1 'polypeptide(L)'
;MPKHLITLEKNITLGFIDNEWKEHLREMDFLKQSVYHAQYEQKDPLLIYKLEGYELFKSMLDKLNKDIVSFLIKAHLPQETAQATQSHRMSEPPKQDLSKLKTGREDIGQSTRQNRELAQRNQNEPVKHQPVMVSRKPGRNERVKVLNIQSGETKEMKFKQAEPLINKGSWQLVESD
;
A
#
# COMPACT_ATOMS: atom_id res chain seq x y z
N MET A 1 28.57 25.16 -1.44
CA MET A 1 27.35 24.32 -1.52
C MET A 1 27.71 22.90 -1.10
N PRO A 2 26.92 22.23 -0.27
CA PRO A 2 27.20 20.86 0.17
C PRO A 2 27.23 19.89 -1.03
N LYS A 3 28.25 19.02 -1.12
CA LYS A 3 28.37 18.05 -2.24
C LYS A 3 27.14 17.14 -2.38
N HIS A 4 26.45 16.84 -1.28
CA HIS A 4 25.24 16.01 -1.28
C HIS A 4 24.08 16.64 -2.07
N LEU A 5 23.95 17.98 -2.04
CA LEU A 5 22.87 18.69 -2.72
C LEU A 5 23.04 18.62 -4.24
N ILE A 6 24.27 18.78 -4.73
CA ILE A 6 24.61 18.70 -6.15
C ILE A 6 24.36 17.28 -6.69
N THR A 7 24.72 16.25 -5.92
CA THR A 7 24.45 14.85 -6.31
C THR A 7 22.95 14.58 -6.35
N LEU A 8 22.19 15.10 -5.39
CA LEU A 8 20.73 14.97 -5.37
C LEU A 8 20.09 15.64 -6.59
N GLU A 9 20.43 16.91 -6.87
CA GLU A 9 19.95 17.66 -8.04
C GLU A 9 20.22 16.92 -9.34
N LYS A 10 21.45 16.42 -9.52
CA LYS A 10 21.83 15.64 -10.70
C LYS A 10 21.00 14.36 -10.84
N ASN A 11 20.87 13.58 -9.75
CA ASN A 11 20.13 12.33 -9.78
C ASN A 11 18.65 12.55 -10.11
N ILE A 12 18.03 13.57 -9.52
CA ILE A 12 16.65 13.94 -9.82
C ILE A 12 16.52 14.34 -11.29
N THR A 13 17.37 15.27 -11.75
CA THR A 13 17.33 15.78 -13.12
C THR A 13 17.49 14.65 -14.14
N LEU A 14 18.43 13.74 -13.92
CA LEU A 14 18.62 12.57 -14.78
C LEU A 14 17.40 11.65 -14.78
N GLY A 15 16.78 11.44 -13.61
CA GLY A 15 15.56 10.64 -13.49
C GLY A 15 14.39 11.23 -14.28
N PHE A 16 14.22 12.55 -14.25
CA PHE A 16 13.21 13.24 -15.07
C PHE A 16 13.49 13.11 -16.57
N ILE A 17 14.75 13.31 -16.98
CA ILE A 17 15.17 13.15 -18.39
C ILE A 17 14.87 11.73 -18.88
N ASP A 18 15.27 10.71 -18.13
CA ASP A 18 15.03 9.32 -18.53
C ASP A 18 13.53 8.99 -18.64
N ASN A 19 12.71 9.51 -17.71
CA ASN A 19 11.26 9.30 -17.75
C ASN A 19 10.61 9.97 -18.95
N GLU A 20 10.87 11.26 -19.18
CA GLU A 20 10.28 12.00 -20.30
C GLU A 20 10.79 11.48 -21.65
N TRP A 21 12.07 11.08 -21.73
CA TRP A 21 12.61 10.48 -22.95
C TRP A 21 11.93 9.15 -23.29
N LYS A 22 11.69 8.29 -22.29
CA LYS A 22 10.94 7.03 -22.50
C LYS A 22 9.53 7.29 -22.99
N GLU A 23 8.86 8.30 -22.47
CA GLU A 23 7.52 8.66 -22.93
C GLU A 23 7.55 9.20 -24.36
N HIS A 24 8.48 10.11 -24.67
CA HIS A 24 8.66 10.63 -26.02
C HIS A 24 8.94 9.53 -27.04
N LEU A 25 9.74 8.51 -26.70
CA LEU A 25 9.95 7.36 -27.60
C LEU A 25 8.65 6.61 -27.88
N ARG A 26 7.77 6.44 -26.88
CA ARG A 26 6.44 5.84 -27.10
C ARG A 26 5.58 6.73 -28.01
N GLU A 27 5.57 8.04 -27.78
CA GLU A 27 4.86 9.00 -28.64
C GLU A 27 5.38 8.96 -30.09
N MET A 28 6.69 8.87 -30.28
CA MET A 28 7.31 8.73 -31.60
C MET A 28 6.94 7.41 -32.29
N ASP A 29 6.81 6.31 -31.55
CA ASP A 29 6.32 5.03 -32.08
C ASP A 29 4.84 5.13 -32.51
N PHE A 30 4.00 5.79 -31.70
CA PHE A 30 2.60 6.05 -32.06
C PHE A 30 2.49 6.97 -33.27
N LEU A 31 3.29 8.04 -33.33
CA LEU A 31 3.33 8.96 -34.46
C LEU A 31 3.74 8.22 -35.73
N LYS A 32 4.78 7.38 -35.65
CA LYS A 32 5.23 6.55 -36.77
C LYS A 32 4.08 5.70 -37.29
N GLN A 33 3.35 4.99 -36.42
CA GLN A 33 2.18 4.22 -36.81
C GLN A 33 1.11 5.11 -37.45
N SER A 34 0.74 6.24 -36.84
CA SER A 34 -0.28 7.16 -37.37
C SER A 34 0.07 7.68 -38.77
N VAL A 35 1.32 8.07 -38.99
CA VAL A 35 1.83 8.55 -40.29
C VAL A 35 1.75 7.47 -41.37
N TYR A 36 2.06 6.21 -41.05
CA TYR A 36 1.87 5.09 -42.00
C TYR A 36 0.40 4.93 -42.41
N HIS A 37 -0.54 5.11 -41.48
CA HIS A 37 -1.97 5.06 -41.79
C HIS A 37 -2.45 6.31 -42.53
N ALA A 38 -1.81 7.47 -42.35
CA ALA A 38 -2.16 8.74 -43.01
C ALA A 38 -1.60 8.88 -44.44
N GLN A 39 -0.79 7.93 -44.91
CA GLN A 39 -0.17 7.94 -46.24
C GLN A 39 -1.19 8.00 -47.41
N TYR A 40 -2.48 7.73 -47.15
CA TYR A 40 -3.55 7.82 -48.15
C TYR A 40 -3.86 9.26 -48.63
N GLU A 41 -3.34 10.31 -47.98
CA GLU A 41 -3.57 11.72 -48.34
C GLU A 41 -2.55 12.35 -49.33
N GLN A 42 -1.69 11.55 -49.99
CA GLN A 42 -0.62 12.03 -50.90
C GLN A 42 0.44 12.98 -50.30
N LYS A 43 0.44 13.19 -48.98
CA LYS A 43 1.53 13.91 -48.30
C LYS A 43 2.72 12.97 -48.08
N ASP A 44 3.94 13.51 -48.13
CA ASP A 44 5.14 12.73 -47.85
C ASP A 44 5.15 12.30 -46.36
N PRO A 45 5.01 10.99 -46.06
CA PRO A 45 4.97 10.50 -44.68
C PRO A 45 6.26 10.83 -43.94
N LEU A 46 7.41 10.86 -44.63
CA LEU A 46 8.69 11.17 -44.01
C LEU A 46 8.74 12.63 -43.54
N LEU A 47 8.13 13.54 -44.30
CA LEU A 47 8.07 14.95 -43.93
C LEU A 47 7.17 15.17 -42.71
N ILE A 48 6.00 14.54 -42.68
CA ILE A 48 5.07 14.64 -41.54
C ILE A 48 5.74 14.10 -40.27
N TYR A 49 6.34 12.92 -40.34
CA TYR A 49 7.03 12.33 -39.19
C TYR A 49 8.12 13.24 -38.63
N LYS A 50 8.90 13.90 -39.49
CA LYS A 50 9.96 14.84 -39.07
C LYS A 50 9.40 16.10 -38.43
N LEU A 51 8.38 16.71 -39.03
CA LEU A 51 7.79 17.95 -38.52
C LEU A 51 7.07 17.70 -37.20
N GLU A 52 6.17 16.72 -37.17
CA GLU A 52 5.36 16.42 -35.98
C GLU A 52 6.23 15.85 -34.86
N GLY A 53 7.20 15.00 -35.19
CA GLY A 53 8.15 14.47 -34.21
C GLY A 53 9.02 15.56 -33.58
N TYR A 54 9.37 16.60 -34.36
CA TYR A 54 10.09 17.75 -33.84
C TYR A 54 9.22 18.61 -32.92
N GLU A 55 7.93 18.80 -33.22
CA GLU A 55 7.01 19.49 -32.32
C GLU A 55 6.81 18.72 -31.00
N LEU A 56 6.67 17.39 -31.05
CA LEU A 56 6.64 16.55 -29.85
C LEU A 56 7.89 16.72 -29.00
N PHE A 57 9.06 16.73 -29.63
CA PHE A 57 10.34 16.93 -28.94
C PHE A 57 10.42 18.31 -28.25
N LYS A 58 10.00 19.40 -28.90
CA LYS A 58 9.95 20.72 -28.27
C LYS A 58 9.01 20.73 -27.07
N SER A 59 7.82 20.17 -27.22
CA SER A 59 6.82 20.07 -26.16
C SER A 59 7.38 19.31 -24.95
N MET A 60 8.04 18.17 -25.19
CA MET A 60 8.73 17.39 -24.16
C MET A 60 9.80 18.22 -23.44
N LEU A 61 10.66 18.96 -24.17
CA LEU A 61 11.68 19.82 -23.56
C LEU A 61 11.08 20.92 -22.68
N ASP A 62 10.03 21.59 -23.16
CA ASP A 62 9.36 22.66 -22.40
C ASP A 62 8.71 22.12 -21.12
N LYS A 63 8.08 20.95 -21.21
CA LYS A 63 7.50 20.25 -20.05
C LYS A 63 8.60 19.85 -19.06
N LEU A 64 9.64 19.18 -19.53
CA LEU A 64 10.77 18.72 -18.73
C LEU A 64 11.44 19.87 -17.96
N ASN A 65 11.70 21.00 -18.62
CA ASN A 65 12.29 22.17 -17.97
C ASN A 65 11.39 22.73 -16.86
N LYS A 66 10.07 22.83 -17.10
CA LYS A 66 9.11 23.29 -16.10
C LYS A 66 9.04 22.34 -14.91
N ASP A 67 9.06 21.04 -15.16
CA ASP A 67 8.95 20.02 -14.12
C ASP A 67 10.20 19.96 -13.24
N ILE A 68 11.40 20.00 -13.83
CA ILE A 68 12.66 20.03 -13.08
C ILE A 68 12.72 21.28 -12.20
N VAL A 69 12.49 22.47 -12.77
CA VAL A 69 12.54 23.72 -12.01
C VAL A 69 11.49 23.74 -10.90
N SER A 70 10.26 23.32 -11.21
CA SER A 70 9.17 23.24 -10.22
C SER A 70 9.51 22.29 -9.09
N PHE A 71 10.11 21.14 -9.39
CA PHE A 71 10.53 20.16 -8.40
C PHE A 71 11.65 20.71 -7.52
N LEU A 72 12.71 21.26 -8.11
CA LEU A 72 13.86 21.78 -7.36
C LEU A 72 13.47 22.94 -6.42
N ILE A 73 12.52 23.79 -6.81
CA ILE A 73 12.01 24.88 -5.96
C ILE A 73 11.15 24.33 -4.81
N LYS A 74 10.31 23.32 -5.08
CA LYS A 74 9.39 22.76 -4.07
C LYS A 74 10.07 21.77 -3.13
N ALA A 75 11.20 21.20 -3.53
CA ALA A 75 11.95 20.23 -2.75
C ALA A 75 12.59 20.90 -1.51
N HIS A 76 11.83 20.99 -0.42
CA HIS A 76 12.40 21.28 0.89
C HIS A 76 13.10 20.02 1.41
N LEU A 77 14.42 20.07 1.49
CA LEU A 77 15.17 19.09 2.28
C LEU A 77 14.92 19.40 3.76
N PRO A 78 14.42 18.45 4.56
CA PRO A 78 14.48 18.60 6.01
C PRO A 78 15.94 18.81 6.34
N GLN A 79 16.31 20.01 6.80
CA GLN A 79 17.58 20.15 7.46
C GLN A 79 17.53 19.19 8.65
N GLU A 80 18.51 18.30 8.76
CA GLU A 80 18.74 17.56 9.99
C GLU A 80 19.03 18.60 11.09
N THR A 81 17.97 19.19 11.66
CA THR A 81 18.04 19.74 13.00
C THR A 81 18.33 18.54 13.88
N ALA A 82 19.57 18.45 14.33
CA ALA A 82 20.13 17.42 15.19
C ALA A 82 19.46 17.33 16.60
N GLN A 83 18.16 17.63 16.72
CA GLN A 83 17.42 17.73 17.97
C GLN A 83 16.20 16.81 18.07
N ALA A 84 15.88 16.01 17.05
CA ALA A 84 14.67 15.16 17.05
C ALA A 84 14.88 13.70 17.49
N THR A 85 16.02 13.35 18.12
CA THR A 85 16.29 11.98 18.60
C THR A 85 16.20 11.80 20.13
N GLN A 86 15.80 12.82 20.91
CA GLN A 86 15.73 12.69 22.38
C GLN A 86 14.32 12.54 22.99
N SER A 87 13.23 12.52 22.21
CA SER A 87 11.87 12.48 22.77
C SER A 87 11.11 11.16 22.62
N HIS A 88 11.71 10.10 22.09
CA HIS A 88 11.13 8.75 22.15
C HIS A 88 11.61 7.96 23.39
N ARG A 89 11.62 8.61 24.57
CA ARG A 89 11.66 7.90 25.85
C ARG A 89 10.23 7.60 26.27
N MET A 90 9.72 6.54 25.65
CA MET A 90 8.58 5.70 26.03
C MET A 90 7.96 6.05 27.40
N SER A 91 6.95 6.93 27.37
CA SER A 91 6.06 7.15 28.50
C SER A 91 5.04 6.01 28.57
N GLU A 92 5.01 5.34 29.71
CA GLU A 92 4.12 4.23 30.08
C GLU A 92 2.63 4.66 29.96
N PRO A 93 1.73 3.82 29.39
CA PRO A 93 0.34 4.19 29.21
C PRO A 93 -0.40 4.28 30.56
N PRO A 94 -1.33 5.25 30.74
CA PRO A 94 -1.99 5.47 32.02
C PRO A 94 -3.02 4.38 32.31
N LYS A 95 -2.95 3.77 33.49
CA LYS A 95 -3.93 2.79 33.98
C LYS A 95 -5.28 3.47 34.21
N GLN A 96 -6.30 3.09 33.45
CA GLN A 96 -7.67 3.57 33.62
C GLN A 96 -8.40 2.73 34.67
N ASP A 97 -9.00 3.38 35.68
CA ASP A 97 -9.74 2.75 36.77
C ASP A 97 -11.19 2.44 36.33
N LEU A 98 -11.55 1.15 36.26
CA LEU A 98 -12.82 0.64 35.74
C LEU A 98 -13.96 0.58 36.78
N SER A 99 -13.77 1.13 37.98
CA SER A 99 -14.68 0.94 39.13
C SER A 99 -16.06 1.62 39.04
N LYS A 100 -16.38 2.35 37.95
CA LYS A 100 -17.62 3.15 37.86
C LYS A 100 -18.65 2.71 36.81
N LEU A 101 -18.47 1.58 36.11
CA LEU A 101 -19.51 1.09 35.19
C LEU A 101 -20.61 0.32 35.94
N LYS A 102 -21.71 1.01 36.27
CA LYS A 102 -22.97 0.36 36.63
C LYS A 102 -23.73 -0.03 35.36
N THR A 103 -23.92 -1.33 35.14
CA THR A 103 -24.79 -1.88 34.09
C THR A 103 -26.13 -2.25 34.73
N GLY A 104 -27.17 -1.46 34.48
CA GLY A 104 -28.57 -1.77 34.84
C GLY A 104 -29.42 -1.85 33.57
N ARG A 105 -30.01 -3.02 33.33
CA ARG A 105 -30.77 -3.38 32.12
C ARG A 105 -32.27 -3.35 32.43
N GLU A 106 -32.91 -2.19 32.30
CA GLU A 106 -34.39 -2.12 32.45
C GLU A 106 -35.10 -1.29 31.36
N ASP A 107 -34.42 -0.43 30.58
CA ASP A 107 -35.10 0.46 29.62
C ASP A 107 -35.31 -0.09 28.19
N ILE A 108 -34.74 -1.25 27.85
CA ILE A 108 -34.75 -1.76 26.45
C ILE A 108 -36.09 -2.42 26.06
N GLY A 109 -36.97 -2.68 27.03
CA GLY A 109 -38.20 -3.44 26.83
C GLY A 109 -39.30 -2.73 26.03
N GLN A 110 -39.42 -1.40 26.15
CA GLN A 110 -40.54 -0.66 25.53
C GLN A 110 -40.28 -0.32 24.05
N SER A 111 -39.03 0.05 23.71
CA SER A 111 -38.64 0.39 22.32
C SER A 111 -38.70 -0.81 21.36
N THR A 112 -38.57 -2.02 21.88
CA THR A 112 -38.53 -3.26 21.08
C THR A 112 -39.92 -3.69 20.57
N ARG A 113 -41.00 -3.32 21.27
CA ARG A 113 -42.37 -3.68 20.85
C ARG A 113 -42.88 -2.78 19.73
N GLN A 114 -42.63 -1.47 19.82
CA GLN A 114 -43.07 -0.50 18.80
C GLN A 114 -42.36 -0.72 17.45
N ASN A 115 -41.09 -1.12 17.46
CA ASN A 115 -40.34 -1.35 16.23
C ASN A 115 -40.71 -2.65 15.49
N ARG A 116 -41.41 -3.58 16.16
CA ARG A 116 -41.77 -4.89 15.59
C ARG A 116 -43.04 -4.83 14.73
N GLU A 117 -43.92 -3.88 14.98
CA GLU A 117 -45.18 -3.71 14.22
C GLU A 117 -44.96 -2.99 12.88
N LEU A 118 -43.95 -2.11 12.78
CA LEU A 118 -43.59 -1.43 11.53
C LEU A 118 -42.79 -2.33 10.54
N ALA A 119 -42.15 -3.39 11.03
CA ALA A 119 -41.26 -4.24 10.23
C ALA A 119 -41.97 -5.33 9.40
N GLN A 120 -43.29 -5.51 9.52
CA GLN A 120 -44.02 -6.55 8.77
C GLN A 120 -44.53 -6.09 7.38
N ARG A 121 -44.31 -4.83 6.99
CA ARG A 121 -44.92 -4.25 5.78
C ARG A 121 -44.02 -4.19 4.53
N ASN A 122 -42.76 -4.58 4.59
CA ASN A 122 -41.92 -4.62 3.39
C ASN A 122 -40.93 -5.78 3.44
N GLN A 123 -41.11 -6.70 2.50
CA GLN A 123 -40.15 -7.74 2.16
C GLN A 123 -38.96 -7.10 1.43
N ASN A 124 -37.78 -7.15 2.05
CA ASN A 124 -36.53 -7.48 1.36
C ASN A 124 -35.46 -7.81 2.42
N GLU A 125 -34.91 -9.01 2.36
CA GLU A 125 -33.86 -9.47 3.29
C GLU A 125 -32.53 -8.73 3.05
N PRO A 126 -31.90 -8.15 4.08
CA PRO A 126 -30.51 -7.73 4.01
C PRO A 126 -29.56 -8.91 4.28
N VAL A 127 -28.64 -9.15 3.36
CA VAL A 127 -27.55 -10.14 3.49
C VAL A 127 -26.64 -9.77 4.66
N LYS A 128 -26.60 -10.62 5.70
CA LYS A 128 -25.67 -10.50 6.83
C LYS A 128 -24.25 -10.90 6.41
N HIS A 129 -23.34 -9.94 6.29
CA HIS A 129 -21.91 -10.24 6.29
C HIS A 129 -21.44 -10.50 7.73
N GLN A 130 -20.98 -11.71 8.01
CA GLN A 130 -20.32 -12.04 9.28
C GLN A 130 -18.86 -11.55 9.24
N PRO A 131 -18.35 -10.89 10.30
CA PRO A 131 -16.96 -10.47 10.35
C PRO A 131 -16.02 -11.67 10.43
N VAL A 132 -15.04 -11.72 9.50
CA VAL A 132 -14.01 -12.76 9.42
C VAL A 132 -13.05 -12.60 10.61
N MET A 133 -13.08 -13.55 11.55
CA MET A 133 -12.11 -13.60 12.64
C MET A 133 -10.78 -14.15 12.12
N VAL A 134 -9.76 -13.30 12.09
CA VAL A 134 -8.38 -13.70 11.80
C VAL A 134 -7.77 -14.25 13.10
N SER A 135 -7.55 -15.57 13.17
CA SER A 135 -6.76 -16.15 14.27
C SER A 135 -5.33 -15.62 14.22
N ARG A 136 -4.76 -15.33 15.40
CA ARG A 136 -3.41 -14.77 15.55
C ARG A 136 -2.39 -15.80 15.06
N LYS A 137 -1.72 -15.52 13.94
CA LYS A 137 -0.63 -16.37 13.45
C LYS A 137 0.57 -16.25 14.41
N PRO A 138 1.09 -17.35 14.99
CA PRO A 138 2.24 -17.31 15.89
C PRO A 138 3.46 -16.68 15.22
N GLY A 139 4.26 -15.94 15.98
CA GLY A 139 5.46 -15.28 15.46
C GLY A 139 6.57 -16.28 15.10
N ARG A 140 7.39 -15.97 14.08
CA ARG A 140 8.46 -16.86 13.51
C ARG A 140 9.40 -17.51 14.54
N ASN A 141 9.64 -16.85 15.67
CA ASN A 141 10.56 -17.31 16.73
C ASN A 141 9.86 -17.71 18.03
N GLU A 142 8.52 -17.68 18.07
CA GLU A 142 7.71 -18.05 19.23
C GLU A 142 7.82 -19.56 19.47
N ARG A 143 7.86 -19.97 20.74
CA ARG A 143 7.92 -21.39 21.09
C ARG A 143 6.51 -21.95 21.07
N VAL A 144 6.30 -23.00 20.28
CA VAL A 144 5.00 -23.66 20.14
C VAL A 144 5.14 -25.10 20.62
N LYS A 145 4.10 -25.58 21.32
CA LYS A 145 3.98 -27.00 21.67
C LYS A 145 3.33 -27.70 20.50
N VAL A 146 4.01 -28.71 19.97
CA VAL A 146 3.55 -29.45 18.80
C VAL A 146 3.40 -30.92 19.18
N LEU A 147 2.25 -31.50 18.85
CA LEU A 147 1.91 -32.90 19.10
C LEU A 147 2.14 -33.71 17.84
N ASN A 148 2.88 -34.81 17.93
CA ASN A 148 3.00 -35.76 16.83
C ASN A 148 1.74 -36.64 16.76
N ILE A 149 1.04 -36.62 15.63
CA ILE A 149 -0.19 -37.40 15.44
C ILE A 149 0.07 -38.91 15.28
N GLN A 150 1.32 -39.33 15.07
CA GLN A 150 1.71 -40.74 14.90
C GLN A 150 2.26 -41.38 16.18
N SER A 151 2.95 -40.62 17.03
CA SER A 151 3.56 -41.14 18.27
C SER A 151 2.91 -40.66 19.57
N GLY A 152 2.02 -39.67 19.51
CA GLY A 152 1.41 -39.06 20.70
C GLY A 152 2.40 -38.23 21.54
N GLU A 153 3.63 -38.02 21.08
CA GLU A 153 4.66 -37.30 21.81
C GLU A 153 4.49 -35.78 21.64
N THR A 154 4.52 -35.04 22.75
CA THR A 154 4.45 -33.57 22.74
C THR A 154 5.84 -32.98 22.88
N LYS A 155 6.23 -32.09 21.97
CA LYS A 155 7.53 -31.42 21.99
C LYS A 155 7.39 -29.92 21.84
N GLU A 156 8.10 -29.17 22.68
CA GLU A 156 8.18 -27.72 22.58
C GLU A 156 9.37 -27.32 21.71
N MET A 157 9.11 -26.58 20.63
CA MET A 157 10.16 -26.07 19.75
C MET A 157 9.77 -24.71 19.14
N LYS A 158 10.75 -23.98 18.62
CA LYS A 158 10.51 -22.69 17.95
C LYS A 158 9.66 -22.90 16.68
N PHE A 159 8.74 -21.98 16.39
CA PHE A 159 7.83 -22.06 15.24
C PHE A 159 8.55 -22.32 13.91
N LYS A 160 9.68 -21.64 13.65
CA LYS A 160 10.54 -21.91 12.47
C LYS A 160 10.96 -23.38 12.30
N GLN A 161 11.15 -24.13 13.39
CA GLN A 161 11.49 -25.56 13.33
C GLN A 161 10.25 -26.45 13.23
N ALA A 162 9.11 -25.97 13.75
CA ALA A 162 7.83 -26.64 13.66
C ALA A 162 7.15 -26.49 12.29
N GLU A 163 7.31 -25.34 11.60
CA GLU A 163 6.73 -25.04 10.28
C GLU A 163 6.90 -26.18 9.25
N PRO A 164 8.11 -26.71 8.99
CA PRO A 164 8.28 -27.80 8.04
C PRO A 164 7.70 -29.14 8.54
N LEU A 165 7.56 -29.33 9.86
CA LEU A 165 7.01 -30.55 10.45
C LEU A 165 5.47 -30.55 10.45
N ILE A 166 4.88 -29.37 10.62
CA ILE A 166 3.43 -29.13 10.51
C ILE A 166 3.00 -29.20 9.04
N ASN A 167 3.77 -28.59 8.12
CA ASN A 167 3.45 -28.64 6.69
C ASN A 167 3.58 -30.05 6.09
N LYS A 168 4.42 -30.91 6.68
CA LYS A 168 4.51 -32.34 6.33
C LYS A 168 3.37 -33.18 6.91
N GLY A 169 2.50 -32.60 7.73
CA GLY A 169 1.30 -33.25 8.27
C GLY A 169 1.54 -34.24 9.41
N SER A 170 2.78 -34.40 9.89
CA SER A 170 3.08 -35.33 10.99
C SER A 170 2.91 -34.70 12.38
N TRP A 171 2.81 -33.37 12.47
CA TRP A 171 2.78 -32.64 13.73
C TRP A 171 1.69 -31.55 13.72
N GLN A 172 0.89 -31.44 14.78
CA GLN A 172 -0.18 -30.46 14.93
C GLN A 172 0.10 -29.50 16.10
N LEU A 173 -0.13 -28.21 15.89
CA LEU A 173 -0.03 -27.19 16.94
C LEU A 173 -1.08 -27.44 18.02
N VAL A 174 -0.65 -27.52 19.26
CA VAL A 174 -1.53 -27.49 20.42
C VAL A 174 -1.32 -26.15 21.09
N GLU A 175 -2.31 -25.26 20.96
CA GLU A 175 -2.33 -23.98 21.67
C GLU A 175 -2.56 -24.30 23.15
N SER A 176 -1.61 -23.92 24.00
CA SER A 176 -1.80 -23.98 25.45
C SER A 176 -2.57 -22.73 25.86
N ASP A 177 -3.77 -22.92 26.42
CA ASP A 177 -4.51 -21.89 27.16
C ASP A 177 -3.68 -21.26 28.29
#